data_AF-A0A5S9M287-F1
#
_entry.id   AF-A0A5S9M287-F1
#
_cell.length_a   1.000
_cell.length_b   1.000
_cell.length_c   1.000
_cell.angle_alpha   90.00
_cell.angle_beta   90.00
_cell.angle_gamma   90.00
#
_symmetry.space_group_name_H-M   'P 1'
#
loop_
_entity.id
_entity.type
_entity.pdbx_description
1 polymer ?
#
loop_
_entity_poly.entity_id
_entity_poly.type
_entity_poly.pdbx_seq_one_letter_code
_entity_poly.pdbx_strand_id
1 'polypeptide(L)'
;MRIHKSIFSTRADLKILNNQIENYLVNVMEPILTISYSLGHDYPHDTVRDIWYLMFENAAHDSIGGCNSDTTNQDVFFRYKQAKEIAENLVDLHMRLITIRLQTEQEITFTLFNTLPSKRSEVIEAETFITERPFTLKDANGRTLQYTVKKQNRCHRLCAGTANFS
;
A
#
# COMPACT_ATOMS: atom_id res chain seq x y z
N MET A 1 -15.17 36.32 16.10
CA MET A 1 -14.38 35.11 15.76
C MET A 1 -13.51 35.43 14.55
N ARG A 2 -12.18 35.26 14.64
CA ARG A 2 -11.26 35.50 13.52
C ARG A 2 -11.15 34.22 12.70
N ILE A 3 -11.44 34.29 11.40
CA ILE A 3 -11.37 33.12 10.51
C ILE A 3 -9.97 33.05 9.90
N HIS A 4 -9.24 31.98 10.18
CA HIS A 4 -7.90 31.74 9.65
C HIS A 4 -7.94 31.01 8.30
N LYS A 5 -8.34 31.74 7.25
CA LYS A 5 -8.59 31.18 5.90
C LYS A 5 -7.37 30.54 5.22
N SER A 6 -6.15 30.86 5.65
CA SER A 6 -4.90 30.35 5.08
C SER A 6 -4.42 29.02 5.69
N ILE A 7 -5.10 28.47 6.69
CA ILE A 7 -4.70 27.20 7.33
C ILE A 7 -4.66 26.05 6.32
N PHE A 8 -5.62 26.03 5.38
CA PHE A 8 -5.73 25.00 4.36
C PHE A 8 -4.52 24.93 3.42
N SER A 9 -3.82 26.05 3.20
CA SER A 9 -2.64 26.10 2.32
C SER A 9 -1.30 26.08 3.06
N THR A 10 -1.33 26.18 4.39
CA THR A 10 -0.11 26.14 5.21
C THR A 10 0.43 24.70 5.25
N ARG A 11 1.74 24.49 5.07
CA ARG A 11 2.36 23.14 5.12
C ARG A 11 1.61 22.08 4.31
N ALA A 12 1.32 22.42 3.04
CA ALA A 12 0.58 21.55 2.13
C ALA A 12 1.22 20.16 1.96
N ASP A 13 2.55 20.07 2.13
CA ASP A 13 3.31 18.82 2.20
C ASP A 13 2.71 17.82 3.21
N LEU A 14 2.42 18.28 4.43
CA LEU A 14 1.85 17.44 5.48
C LEU A 14 0.39 17.08 5.23
N LYS A 15 -0.38 17.96 4.57
CA LYS A 15 -1.78 17.69 4.20
C LYS A 15 -1.88 16.65 3.09
N ILE A 16 -1.00 16.73 2.10
CA ILE A 16 -0.88 15.71 1.05
C ILE A 16 -0.55 14.37 1.67
N LEU A 17 0.42 14.33 2.60
CA LEU A 17 0.81 13.11 3.29
C LEU A 17 -0.34 12.52 4.12
N ASN A 18 -1.08 13.35 4.87
CA ASN A 18 -2.28 12.92 5.59
C ASN A 18 -3.27 12.23 4.65
N ASN A 19 -3.63 12.90 3.55
CA ASN A 19 -4.62 12.38 2.60
C ASN A 19 -4.16 11.08 1.95
N GLN A 20 -2.87 10.97 1.60
CA GLN A 20 -2.31 9.74 1.04
C GLN A 20 -2.40 8.57 2.02
N ILE A 21 -2.03 8.80 3.29
CA ILE A 21 -2.05 7.74 4.30
C ILE A 21 -3.49 7.36 4.63
N GLU A 22 -4.36 8.33 4.91
CA GLU A 22 -5.78 8.07 5.20
C GLU A 22 -6.45 7.30 4.05
N ASN A 23 -6.17 7.68 2.80
CA ASN A 23 -6.65 6.95 1.64
C ASN A 23 -6.13 5.51 1.61
N TYR A 24 -4.85 5.29 1.87
CA TYR A 24 -4.24 3.95 1.91
C TYR A 24 -4.82 3.09 3.03
N LEU A 25 -4.99 3.65 4.24
CA LEU A 25 -5.55 2.92 5.38
C LEU A 25 -6.98 2.42 5.08
N VAL A 26 -7.84 3.32 4.61
CA VAL A 26 -9.27 3.03 4.40
C VAL A 26 -9.53 2.23 3.12
N ASN A 27 -8.82 2.53 2.03
CA ASN A 27 -9.13 1.97 0.71
C ASN A 27 -8.18 0.84 0.28
N VAL A 28 -7.11 0.57 1.02
CA VAL A 28 -6.17 -0.52 0.72
C VAL A 28 -6.00 -1.44 1.93
N MET A 29 -5.53 -0.90 3.06
CA MET A 29 -5.21 -1.71 4.24
C MET A 29 -6.43 -2.44 4.81
N GLU A 30 -7.45 -1.69 5.21
CA GLU A 30 -8.65 -2.29 5.82
C GLU A 30 -9.34 -3.32 4.91
N PRO A 31 -9.51 -3.09 3.58
CA PRO A 31 -10.01 -4.10 2.66
C PRO A 31 -9.15 -5.37 2.60
N ILE A 32 -7.82 -5.25 2.48
CA ILE A 32 -6.91 -6.42 2.43
C ILE A 32 -6.98 -7.22 3.72
N LEU A 33 -6.97 -6.54 4.87
CA LEU A 33 -7.09 -7.19 6.17
C LEU A 33 -8.43 -7.90 6.33
N THR A 34 -9.51 -7.28 5.86
CA THR A 34 -10.85 -7.87 5.90
C THR A 34 -10.95 -9.12 5.00
N ILE A 35 -10.37 -9.07 3.79
CA ILE A 35 -10.28 -10.24 2.90
C ILE A 35 -9.47 -11.34 3.59
N SER A 36 -8.30 -11.01 4.14
CA SER A 36 -7.47 -11.97 4.86
C SER A 36 -8.21 -12.61 6.04
N TYR A 37 -8.96 -11.81 6.81
CA TYR A 37 -9.78 -12.28 7.91
C TYR A 37 -10.89 -13.23 7.46
N SER A 38 -11.59 -12.90 6.37
CA SER A 38 -12.61 -13.78 5.79
C SER A 38 -12.06 -15.13 5.31
N LEU A 39 -10.77 -15.19 5.00
CA LEU A 39 -10.05 -16.40 4.64
C LEU A 39 -9.52 -17.16 5.87
N GLY A 40 -9.79 -16.68 7.09
CA GLY A 40 -9.46 -17.35 8.35
C GLY A 40 -8.08 -17.00 8.92
N HIS A 41 -7.52 -15.84 8.56
CA HIS A 41 -6.41 -15.24 9.31
C HIS A 41 -6.95 -14.33 10.42
N ASP A 42 -6.15 -14.06 11.45
CA ASP A 42 -6.56 -13.10 12.50
C ASP A 42 -6.54 -11.67 11.97
N TYR A 43 -7.51 -10.86 12.41
CA TYR A 43 -7.49 -9.42 12.12
C TYR A 43 -6.60 -8.71 13.16
N PRO A 44 -5.56 -7.97 12.74
CA PRO A 44 -4.58 -7.34 13.63
C PRO A 44 -5.12 -6.06 14.28
N HIS A 45 -6.14 -6.18 15.14
CA HIS A 45 -6.86 -5.06 15.74
C HIS A 45 -5.96 -4.07 16.48
N ASP A 46 -5.02 -4.57 17.29
CA ASP A 46 -4.12 -3.71 18.07
C ASP A 46 -3.20 -2.89 17.16
N THR A 47 -2.62 -3.51 16.13
CA THR A 47 -1.78 -2.80 15.16
C THR A 47 -2.57 -1.75 14.39
N VAL A 48 -3.78 -2.09 13.93
CA VAL A 48 -4.67 -1.13 13.24
C VAL A 48 -5.02 0.05 14.15
N ARG A 49 -5.35 -0.22 15.42
CA ARG A 49 -5.60 0.82 16.43
C ARG A 49 -4.38 1.72 16.61
N ASP A 50 -3.19 1.15 16.72
CA ASP A 50 -1.96 1.92 16.96
C ASP A 50 -1.61 2.81 15.75
N ILE A 51 -1.84 2.34 14.52
CA ILE A 51 -1.73 3.16 13.29
C ILE A 51 -2.71 4.34 13.34
N TRP A 52 -3.97 4.09 13.68
CA TRP A 52 -4.98 5.14 13.77
C TRP A 52 -4.68 6.13 14.91
N TYR A 53 -4.11 5.69 16.04
CA TYR A 53 -3.65 6.60 17.08
C TYR A 53 -2.58 7.57 16.57
N LEU A 54 -1.60 7.10 15.80
CA LEU A 54 -0.59 7.98 15.18
C LEU A 54 -1.24 9.01 14.25
N MET A 55 -2.25 8.61 13.47
CA MET A 55 -3.01 9.52 12.60
C MET A 55 -3.80 10.55 13.40
N PHE A 56 -4.49 10.13 14.46
CA PHE A 56 -5.31 11.02 15.29
C PHE A 56 -4.48 11.99 16.14
N GLU A 57 -3.29 11.59 16.59
CA GLU A 57 -2.34 12.53 17.22
C GLU A 57 -2.00 13.71 16.27
N ASN A 58 -1.83 13.42 14.99
CA ASN A 58 -1.56 14.44 13.97
C ASN A 58 -2.80 15.27 13.57
N ALA A 59 -4.01 14.78 13.85
CA ALA A 59 -5.27 15.46 13.57
C ALA A 59 -5.61 16.58 14.57
N ALA A 60 -4.81 16.75 15.64
CA ALA A 60 -4.92 17.90 16.53
C ALA A 60 -4.84 19.21 15.74
N HIS A 61 -5.71 20.18 16.06
CA HIS A 61 -5.93 21.37 15.23
C HIS A 61 -4.64 22.16 14.91
N ASP A 62 -3.72 22.31 15.87
CA ASP A 62 -2.44 22.99 15.65
C ASP A 62 -1.49 22.18 14.77
N SER A 63 -1.51 20.85 14.90
CA SER A 63 -0.71 19.90 14.12
C SER A 63 -1.18 19.87 12.67
N ILE A 64 -2.43 19.48 12.43
CA ILE A 64 -2.99 19.43 11.07
C ILE A 64 -3.10 20.83 10.46
N GLY A 65 -3.36 21.86 11.27
CA GLY A 65 -3.40 23.24 10.83
C GLY A 65 -2.02 23.75 10.38
N GLY A 66 -0.93 23.15 10.87
CA GLY A 66 0.43 23.60 10.59
C GLY A 66 0.75 24.95 11.25
N CYS A 67 0.04 25.30 12.33
CA CYS A 67 0.24 26.52 13.12
C CYS A 67 1.14 26.25 14.33
N ASN A 68 2.19 25.46 14.13
CA ASN A 68 3.12 25.01 15.16
C ASN A 68 4.58 25.23 14.69
N SER A 69 5.53 25.01 15.59
CA SER A 69 6.96 25.21 15.32
C SER A 69 7.49 24.21 14.26
N ASP A 70 8.62 24.55 13.62
CA ASP A 70 9.23 23.63 12.65
C ASP A 70 9.64 22.29 13.26
N THR A 71 10.09 22.28 14.52
CA THR A 71 10.41 21.06 15.25
C THR A 71 9.17 20.21 15.48
N THR A 72 8.06 20.82 15.91
CA THR A 72 6.78 20.11 16.06
C THR A 72 6.27 19.56 14.72
N ASN A 73 6.44 20.29 13.62
CA ASN A 73 6.07 19.80 12.30
C ASN A 73 6.95 18.62 11.84
N GLN A 74 8.21 18.54 12.27
CA GLN A 74 9.06 17.37 12.02
C GLN A 74 8.55 16.15 12.78
N ASP A 75 8.07 16.32 14.01
CA ASP A 75 7.45 15.23 14.78
C ASP A 75 6.15 14.75 14.10
N VAL A 76 5.33 15.68 13.61
CA VAL A 76 4.11 15.37 12.84
C VAL A 76 4.46 14.54 11.60
N PHE A 77 5.47 14.96 10.84
CA PHE A 77 5.97 14.19 9.69
C PHE A 77 6.43 12.79 10.10
N PHE A 78 7.17 12.66 11.20
CA PHE A 78 7.68 11.38 11.67
C PHE A 78 6.56 10.41 12.07
N ARG A 79 5.49 10.91 12.73
CA ARG A 79 4.30 10.09 13.01
C ARG A 79 3.62 9.59 11.74
N TYR A 80 3.47 10.45 10.72
CA TYR A 80 2.91 10.02 9.43
C TYR A 80 3.77 8.94 8.78
N LYS A 81 5.09 9.12 8.79
CA LYS A 81 6.02 8.12 8.26
C LYS A 81 5.84 6.77 8.98
N GLN A 82 5.80 6.77 10.30
CA GLN A 82 5.57 5.55 11.08
C GLN A 82 4.22 4.89 10.75
N ALA A 83 3.13 5.66 10.73
CA ALA A 83 1.80 5.14 10.40
C ALA A 83 1.79 4.47 9.01
N LYS A 84 2.42 5.12 8.03
CA LYS A 84 2.57 4.60 6.67
C LYS A 84 3.37 3.31 6.64
N GLU A 85 4.57 3.29 7.23
CA GLU A 85 5.45 2.12 7.19
C GLU A 85 4.82 0.91 7.89
N ILE A 86 4.14 1.10 9.02
CA ILE A 86 3.44 0.00 9.71
C ILE A 86 2.30 -0.52 8.83
N ALA A 87 1.51 0.37 8.23
CA ALA A 87 0.40 0.00 7.36
C ALA A 87 0.86 -0.78 6.12
N GLU A 88 1.88 -0.30 5.41
CA GLU A 88 2.43 -0.95 4.21
C GLU A 88 2.96 -2.35 4.53
N ASN A 89 3.72 -2.50 5.61
CA ASN A 89 4.22 -3.81 6.04
C ASN A 89 3.09 -4.78 6.42
N LEU A 90 2.03 -4.26 7.04
CA LEU A 90 0.88 -5.06 7.44
C LEU A 90 0.10 -5.56 6.21
N VAL A 91 -0.11 -4.69 5.22
CA VAL A 91 -0.71 -5.06 3.93
C VAL A 91 0.13 -6.12 3.22
N ASP A 92 1.44 -5.90 3.14
CA ASP A 92 2.38 -6.82 2.50
C ASP A 92 2.35 -8.21 3.12
N LEU A 93 2.30 -8.28 4.45
CA LEU A 93 2.17 -9.54 5.19
C LEU A 93 0.88 -10.26 4.83
N HIS A 94 -0.26 -9.58 4.91
CA HIS A 94 -1.56 -10.21 4.67
C HIS A 94 -1.76 -10.59 3.19
N MET A 95 -1.26 -9.80 2.24
CA MET A 95 -1.24 -10.18 0.82
C MET A 95 -0.47 -11.47 0.58
N ARG A 96 0.70 -11.63 1.22
CA ARG A 96 1.49 -12.87 1.15
C ARG A 96 0.76 -14.05 1.79
N LEU A 97 0.15 -13.86 2.96
CA LEU A 97 -0.64 -14.90 3.62
C LEU A 97 -1.79 -15.41 2.74
N ILE A 98 -2.50 -14.48 2.08
CA ILE A 98 -3.57 -14.83 1.13
C ILE A 98 -2.98 -15.60 -0.07
N THR A 99 -1.89 -15.08 -0.64
CA THR A 99 -1.31 -15.61 -1.88
C THR A 99 -0.70 -17.01 -1.69
N ILE A 100 -0.06 -17.29 -0.55
CA ILE A 100 0.53 -18.61 -0.26
C ILE A 100 -0.53 -19.73 -0.23
N ARG A 101 -1.79 -19.40 0.08
CA ARG A 101 -2.90 -20.37 0.07
C ARG A 101 -3.46 -20.64 -1.33
N LEU A 102 -3.09 -19.85 -2.33
CA LEU A 102 -3.48 -20.10 -3.72
C LEU A 102 -2.64 -21.25 -4.26
N GLN A 103 -3.27 -22.41 -4.47
CA GLN A 103 -2.62 -23.55 -5.09
C GLN A 103 -2.34 -23.24 -6.57
N THR A 104 -1.06 -23.29 -6.95
CA THR A 104 -0.58 -23.05 -8.31
C THR A 104 0.55 -24.02 -8.61
N GLU A 105 0.56 -24.57 -9.83
CA GLU A 105 1.64 -25.43 -10.32
C GLU A 105 2.78 -24.63 -10.96
N GLN A 106 2.60 -23.30 -11.06
CA GLN A 106 3.50 -22.39 -11.75
C GLN A 106 4.53 -21.82 -10.78
N GLU A 107 5.78 -21.71 -11.23
CA GLU A 107 6.89 -21.21 -10.41
C GLU A 107 6.77 -19.72 -10.08
N ILE A 108 6.21 -18.92 -11.00
CA ILE A 108 6.05 -17.48 -10.86
C ILE A 108 4.58 -17.11 -11.09
N THR A 109 3.94 -16.54 -10.08
CA THR A 109 2.56 -16.06 -10.15
C THR A 109 2.45 -14.60 -9.80
N PHE A 110 1.50 -13.92 -10.44
CA PHE A 110 1.06 -12.59 -10.07
C PHE A 110 -0.35 -12.67 -9.48
N THR A 111 -0.54 -12.06 -8.33
CA THR A 111 -1.86 -11.92 -7.69
C THR A 111 -2.20 -10.45 -7.62
N LEU A 112 -3.31 -10.07 -8.25
CA LEU A 112 -3.80 -8.70 -8.25
C LEU A 112 -4.98 -8.59 -7.29
N PHE A 113 -4.93 -7.58 -6.42
CA PHE A 113 -6.00 -7.27 -5.49
C PHE A 113 -6.68 -5.98 -5.94
N ASN A 114 -7.99 -6.03 -6.20
CA ASN A 114 -8.77 -4.81 -6.38
C ASN A 114 -9.48 -4.50 -5.07
N THR A 115 -8.96 -3.55 -4.30
CA THR A 115 -9.52 -3.15 -3.01
C THR A 115 -10.67 -2.15 -3.12
N LEU A 116 -10.97 -1.66 -4.32
CA LEU A 116 -12.06 -0.73 -4.57
C LEU A 116 -13.40 -1.45 -4.74
N PRO A 117 -14.54 -0.84 -4.33
CA PRO A 117 -15.86 -1.44 -4.49
C PRO A 117 -16.36 -1.46 -5.94
N SER A 118 -15.62 -0.86 -6.87
CA SER A 118 -15.97 -0.75 -8.29
C SER A 118 -15.04 -1.58 -9.16
N LYS A 119 -15.55 -1.99 -10.34
CA LYS A 119 -14.71 -2.62 -11.37
C LYS A 119 -13.64 -1.64 -11.85
N ARG A 120 -12.40 -2.11 -11.96
CA ARG A 120 -11.24 -1.35 -12.43
C ARG A 120 -10.77 -1.91 -13.77
N SER A 121 -10.44 -1.03 -14.70
CA SER A 121 -9.88 -1.37 -16.01
C SER A 121 -8.75 -0.39 -16.31
N GLU A 122 -7.52 -0.88 -16.21
CA GLU A 122 -6.31 -0.07 -16.34
C GLU A 122 -5.13 -0.93 -16.81
N VAL A 123 -4.01 -0.26 -17.09
CA VAL A 123 -2.73 -0.93 -17.32
C VAL A 123 -1.97 -0.99 -15.99
N ILE A 124 -1.59 -2.20 -15.59
CA ILE A 124 -0.77 -2.44 -14.40
C ILE A 124 0.69 -2.60 -14.83
N GLU A 125 1.58 -1.96 -14.08
CA GLU A 125 3.02 -2.15 -14.22
C GLU A 125 3.50 -3.11 -13.13
N ALA A 126 4.23 -4.15 -13.55
CA ALA A 126 4.77 -5.14 -12.65
C ALA A 126 6.26 -5.38 -12.92
N GLU A 127 7.02 -5.53 -11.84
CA GLU A 127 8.42 -5.95 -11.86
C GLU A 127 8.52 -7.37 -11.31
N THR A 128 9.31 -8.23 -11.96
CA THR A 128 9.56 -9.59 -11.51
C THR A 128 10.92 -10.08 -11.99
N PHE A 129 11.39 -11.16 -11.39
CA PHE A 129 12.60 -11.86 -11.78
C PHE A 129 12.22 -13.11 -12.56
N ILE A 130 12.77 -13.23 -13.77
CA ILE A 130 12.51 -14.36 -14.67
C ILE A 130 13.82 -15.10 -14.88
N THR A 131 13.81 -16.39 -14.57
CA THR A 131 14.94 -17.31 -14.69
C THR A 131 15.13 -17.80 -16.14
N GLU A 132 14.04 -18.09 -16.84
CA GLU A 132 14.08 -18.72 -18.17
C GLU A 132 13.36 -17.90 -19.26
N ARG A 133 13.84 -18.00 -20.51
CA ARG A 133 13.25 -17.33 -21.69
C ARG A 133 13.03 -18.33 -22.82
N PRO A 134 11.98 -18.17 -23.65
CA PRO A 134 10.92 -17.14 -23.60
C PRO A 134 9.89 -17.39 -22.49
N PHE A 135 9.18 -16.33 -22.05
CA PHE A 135 8.08 -16.45 -21.08
C PHE A 135 6.75 -15.95 -21.66
N THR A 136 5.66 -16.45 -21.11
CA THR A 136 4.30 -16.01 -21.44
C THR A 136 3.54 -15.74 -20.16
N LEU A 137 2.71 -14.68 -20.15
CA LEU A 137 1.76 -14.45 -19.07
C LEU A 137 0.46 -15.17 -19.41
N LYS A 138 -0.11 -15.88 -18.44
CA LYS A 138 -1.37 -16.59 -18.59
C LYS A 138 -2.30 -16.23 -17.45
N ASP A 139 -3.60 -16.23 -17.72
CA ASP A 139 -4.63 -16.15 -16.68
C ASP A 139 -4.84 -17.51 -15.99
N ALA A 140 -5.72 -17.54 -14.98
CA ALA A 140 -6.08 -18.76 -14.26
C ALA A 140 -6.73 -19.85 -15.14
N ASN A 141 -7.22 -19.50 -16.32
CA ASN A 141 -7.80 -20.45 -17.29
C ASN A 141 -6.77 -20.90 -18.35
N GLY A 142 -5.50 -20.51 -18.21
CA GLY A 142 -4.42 -20.82 -19.14
C GLY A 142 -4.42 -19.97 -20.43
N ARG A 143 -5.24 -18.92 -20.52
CA ARG A 143 -5.28 -18.01 -21.69
C ARG A 143 -4.11 -17.05 -21.64
N THR A 144 -3.42 -16.89 -22.77
CA THR A 144 -2.30 -15.96 -22.88
C THR A 144 -2.78 -14.51 -22.75
N LEU A 145 -2.15 -13.77 -21.84
CA LEU A 145 -2.37 -12.34 -21.63
C LEU A 145 -1.42 -11.52 -22.50
N GLN A 146 -1.93 -10.41 -23.04
CA GLN A 146 -1.11 -9.44 -23.75
C GLN A 146 -0.31 -8.61 -22.76
N TYR A 147 0.98 -8.41 -23.03
CA TYR A 147 1.87 -7.61 -22.19
C TYR A 147 2.93 -6.89 -23.02
N THR A 148 3.56 -5.89 -22.43
CA THR A 148 4.70 -5.17 -23.03
C THR A 148 5.82 -5.05 -22.01
N VAL A 149 7.03 -5.47 -22.39
CA VAL A 149 8.21 -5.32 -21.54
C VAL A 149 8.71 -3.89 -21.64
N LYS A 150 8.45 -3.07 -20.62
CA LYS A 150 8.88 -1.66 -20.58
C LYS A 150 10.39 -1.50 -20.39
N LYS A 151 10.97 -2.29 -19.49
CA LYS A 151 12.39 -2.25 -19.14
C LYS A 151 12.86 -3.64 -18.77
N GLN A 152 14.10 -3.97 -19.12
CA GLN A 152 14.71 -5.24 -18.78
C GLN A 152 16.18 -5.06 -18.45
N ASN A 153 16.58 -5.51 -17.26
CA ASN A 153 17.96 -5.50 -16.81
C ASN A 153 18.44 -6.95 -16.60
N ARG A 154 19.72 -7.24 -16.87
CA ARG A 154 20.30 -8.56 -16.63
C ARG A 154 20.96 -8.58 -15.24
N CYS A 155 20.32 -9.21 -14.26
CA CYS A 155 20.93 -9.38 -12.93
C CYS A 155 21.89 -10.59 -12.95
N HIS A 156 23.17 -10.37 -12.64
CA HIS A 156 24.24 -11.42 -12.65
C HIS A 156 24.39 -12.16 -11.30
N ARG A 157 23.59 -11.81 -10.27
CA ARG A 157 23.49 -12.51 -8.98
C ARG A 157 22.02 -12.55 -8.55
N LEU A 158 21.59 -13.55 -7.77
CA LEU A 158 20.20 -13.70 -7.30
C LEU A 158 19.66 -12.38 -6.71
N CYS A 159 18.84 -11.68 -7.49
CA CYS A 159 18.06 -10.54 -7.05
C CYS A 159 16.72 -11.11 -6.52
N ALA A 160 16.54 -11.23 -5.19
CA ALA A 160 15.27 -11.63 -4.60
C ALA A 160 14.41 -10.39 -4.39
N GLY A 161 13.28 -10.28 -5.07
CA GLY A 161 12.27 -9.27 -4.79
C GLY A 161 10.88 -9.88 -4.86
N THR A 162 10.09 -9.63 -3.82
CA THR A 162 8.66 -9.91 -3.78
C THR A 162 7.91 -8.77 -4.40
N ALA A 163 7.12 -9.03 -5.43
CA ALA A 163 6.23 -8.05 -6.02
C ALA A 163 4.85 -8.18 -5.36
N ASN A 164 4.54 -7.29 -4.42
CA ASN A 164 3.20 -7.11 -3.89
C ASN A 164 2.57 -5.92 -4.63
N PHE A 165 1.43 -6.14 -5.30
CA PHE A 165 0.68 -5.08 -5.99
C PHE A 165 -0.67 -4.84 -5.29
N SER A 166 -0.86 -3.63 -4.78
CA SER A 166 -2.14 -3.08 -4.30
C SER A 166 -2.80 -2.21 -5.37
#